data_AF-A0AAV4EFT4-F1
#
_entry.id   AF-A0AAV4EFT4-F1
#
_cell.length_a   1.000
_cell.length_b   1.000
_cell.length_c   1.000
_cell.angle_alpha   90.00
_cell.angle_beta   90.00
_cell.angle_gamma   90.00
#
_symmetry.space_group_name_H-M   'P 1'
#
loop_
_entity.id
_entity.type
_entity.pdbx_description
1 polymer ?
#
loop_
_entity_poly.entity_id
_entity_poly.type
_entity_poly.pdbx_seq_one_letter_code
_entity_poly.pdbx_strand_id
1 'polypeptide(L)'
;MDLWTKHCHCMCEDFLTRLSGNESGAENAALVEIENMVMDMGGSMLTQYGLPEPQQEHFERIGIDYKRETSYDIEKERHVSNHNRNLLNEEQRIVHDSFVASALSARSGIFFLDAPGGCGKTFLIQTILATIRSQNKIVIATASSGLAATLLSAGRTIHSTFKVPLNLRC
;
A
#
# COMPACT_ATOMS: atom_id res chain seq x y z
N MET A 1 -15.61 10.04 32.45
CA MET A 1 -15.18 10.97 31.39
C MET A 1 -14.51 10.12 30.34
N ASP A 2 -15.24 9.82 29.27
CA ASP A 2 -14.81 8.88 28.24
C ASP A 2 -13.60 9.46 27.48
N LEU A 3 -12.62 8.60 27.19
CA LEU A 3 -11.37 8.98 26.50
C LEU A 3 -11.65 9.83 25.24
N TRP A 4 -12.67 9.42 24.48
CA TRP A 4 -13.14 10.12 23.29
C TRP A 4 -13.58 11.55 23.59
N THR A 5 -14.48 11.75 24.55
CA THR A 5 -15.01 13.09 24.90
C THR A 5 -13.92 14.08 25.31
N LYS A 6 -12.80 13.59 25.87
CA LYS A 6 -11.67 14.42 26.30
C LYS A 6 -10.70 14.76 25.17
N HIS A 7 -10.54 13.86 24.20
CA HIS A 7 -9.47 13.95 23.20
C HIS A 7 -9.97 14.07 21.74
N CYS A 8 -11.28 14.01 21.51
CA CYS A 8 -11.91 14.08 20.18
C CYS A 8 -11.39 15.27 19.36
N HIS A 9 -11.40 16.47 19.94
CA HIS A 9 -10.96 17.68 19.25
C HIS A 9 -9.52 17.58 18.71
N CYS A 10 -8.59 17.02 19.51
CA CYS A 10 -7.20 16.82 19.07
C CYS A 10 -7.08 15.73 18.01
N MET A 11 -7.87 14.66 18.11
CA MET A 11 -7.86 13.55 17.14
C MET A 11 -8.48 13.94 15.80
N CYS A 12 -9.37 14.94 15.78
CA CYS A 12 -10.10 15.37 14.58
C CYS A 12 -9.48 16.58 13.88
N GLU A 13 -8.45 17.20 14.44
CA GLU A 13 -7.87 18.48 13.97
C GLU A 13 -7.45 18.45 12.50
N ASP A 14 -6.76 17.40 12.07
CA ASP A 14 -6.34 17.21 10.69
C ASP A 14 -7.54 17.03 9.73
N PHE A 15 -8.62 16.43 10.22
CA PHE A 15 -9.85 16.24 9.45
C PHE A 15 -10.69 17.51 9.36
N LEU A 16 -10.74 18.31 10.42
CA LEU A 16 -11.40 19.62 10.45
C LEU A 16 -10.82 20.55 9.37
N THR A 17 -9.49 20.55 9.25
CA THR A 17 -8.77 21.32 8.23
C THR A 17 -9.13 20.83 6.82
N ARG A 18 -9.20 19.52 6.60
CA ARG A 18 -9.54 18.91 5.30
C ARG A 18 -11.00 19.09 4.89
N LEU A 19 -11.91 19.09 5.86
CA LEU A 19 -13.36 19.14 5.63
C LEU A 19 -13.94 20.56 5.81
N SER A 20 -13.10 21.59 5.75
CA SER A 20 -13.51 23.01 5.81
C SER A 20 -14.35 23.34 7.05
N GLY A 21 -14.00 22.79 8.21
CA GLY A 21 -14.69 23.06 9.48
C GLY A 21 -15.96 22.25 9.72
N ASN A 22 -16.23 21.21 8.94
CA ASN A 22 -17.32 20.27 9.24
C ASN A 22 -16.95 19.37 10.43
N GLU A 23 -17.36 19.77 11.64
CA GLU A 23 -17.06 19.06 12.89
C GLU A 23 -17.59 17.63 12.89
N SER A 24 -18.87 17.41 12.62
CA SER A 24 -19.46 16.07 12.63
C SER A 24 -18.83 15.13 11.60
N GLY A 25 -18.45 15.66 10.43
CA GLY A 25 -17.72 14.89 9.42
C GLY A 25 -16.29 14.54 9.84
N ALA A 26 -15.62 15.46 10.53
CA ALA A 26 -14.27 15.24 11.04
C ALA A 26 -14.24 14.22 12.18
N GLU A 27 -15.21 14.29 13.10
CA GLU A 27 -15.38 13.30 14.17
C GLU A 27 -15.65 11.90 13.61
N ASN A 28 -16.54 11.78 12.63
CA ASN A 28 -16.81 10.49 11.99
C ASN A 28 -15.57 9.95 11.27
N ALA A 29 -14.82 10.80 10.55
CA ALA A 29 -13.60 10.41 9.85
C ALA A 29 -12.51 9.89 10.80
N ALA A 30 -12.34 10.56 11.94
CA ALA A 30 -11.41 10.12 12.98
C ALA A 30 -11.84 8.78 13.60
N LEU A 31 -13.13 8.58 13.88
CA LEU A 31 -13.65 7.29 14.37
C LEU A 31 -13.44 6.16 13.35
N VAL A 32 -13.66 6.41 12.06
CA VAL A 32 -13.39 5.45 10.98
C VAL A 32 -11.90 5.09 10.93
N GLU A 33 -11.00 6.07 11.07
CA GLU A 33 -9.56 5.80 11.06
C GLU A 33 -9.13 4.97 12.28
N ILE A 34 -9.64 5.30 13.46
CA ILE A 34 -9.38 4.55 14.69
C ILE A 34 -9.94 3.12 14.58
N GLU A 35 -11.16 2.94 14.06
CA GLU A 35 -11.75 1.62 13.83
C GLU A 35 -10.87 0.79 12.89
N ASN A 36 -10.37 1.39 11.81
CA ASN A 36 -9.46 0.71 10.90
C ASN A 36 -8.16 0.30 11.59
N MET A 37 -7.55 1.16 12.40
CA MET A 37 -6.34 0.82 13.16
C MET A 37 -6.57 -0.29 14.17
N VAL A 38 -7.65 -0.22 14.95
CA VAL A 38 -8.00 -1.22 15.97
C VAL A 38 -8.21 -2.59 15.33
N MET A 39 -8.95 -2.63 14.23
CA MET A 39 -9.21 -3.85 13.50
C MET A 39 -7.95 -4.39 12.80
N ASP A 40 -7.07 -3.50 12.32
CA ASP A 40 -5.76 -3.86 11.77
C ASP A 40 -4.84 -4.52 12.81
N MET A 41 -5.05 -4.23 14.10
CA MET A 41 -4.35 -4.86 15.22
C MET A 41 -5.05 -6.14 15.73
N GLY A 42 -6.14 -6.57 15.10
CA GLY A 42 -6.95 -7.73 15.54
C GLY A 42 -7.86 -7.43 16.74
N GLY A 43 -8.14 -6.16 17.00
CA GLY A 43 -9.09 -5.71 18.01
C GLY A 43 -10.56 -5.89 17.59
N SER A 44 -11.45 -5.48 18.47
CA SER A 44 -12.90 -5.58 18.31
C SER A 44 -13.53 -4.26 17.82
N MET A 45 -14.86 -4.22 17.72
CA MET A 45 -15.60 -2.99 17.43
C MET A 45 -15.31 -1.89 18.47
N LEU A 46 -15.31 -0.63 18.02
CA LEU A 46 -15.00 0.53 18.88
C LEU A 46 -15.91 0.64 20.11
N THR A 47 -17.15 0.17 20.00
CA THR A 47 -18.10 0.10 21.11
C THR A 47 -17.61 -0.77 22.28
N GLN A 48 -16.79 -1.80 22.03
CA GLN A 48 -16.18 -2.60 23.10
C GLN A 48 -15.12 -1.84 23.91
N TYR A 49 -14.60 -0.75 23.35
CA TYR A 49 -13.62 0.12 23.99
C TYR A 49 -14.25 1.41 24.54
N GLY A 50 -15.59 1.52 24.52
CA GLY A 50 -16.31 2.71 24.98
C GLY A 50 -16.23 3.90 24.03
N LEU A 51 -15.91 3.67 22.75
CA LEU A 51 -15.91 4.69 21.70
C LEU A 51 -17.25 4.67 20.93
N PRO A 52 -17.70 5.83 20.39
CA PRO A 52 -18.86 5.88 19.51
C PRO A 52 -18.65 5.03 18.26
N GLU A 53 -19.74 4.44 17.75
CA GLU A 53 -19.72 3.72 16.49
C GLU A 53 -19.66 4.72 15.34
N PRO A 54 -18.69 4.61 14.41
CA PRO A 54 -18.66 5.46 13.24
C PRO A 54 -19.92 5.22 12.40
N GLN A 55 -20.50 6.30 11.89
CA GLN A 55 -21.58 6.20 10.92
C GLN A 55 -20.99 5.62 9.63
N GLN A 56 -21.29 4.35 9.40
CA GLN A 56 -20.95 3.63 8.17
C GLN A 56 -21.66 4.27 6.98
N GLU A 57 -21.01 5.23 6.35
CA GLU A 57 -20.80 5.01 4.93
C GLU A 57 -19.79 3.86 4.88
N HIS A 58 -20.24 2.66 4.49
CA HIS A 58 -19.39 1.53 4.13
C HIS A 58 -18.42 2.00 3.02
N PHE A 59 -17.38 2.76 3.38
CA PHE A 59 -16.20 2.92 2.56
C PHE A 59 -15.48 1.58 2.68
N GLU A 60 -15.97 0.65 1.85
CA GLU A 60 -15.50 -0.70 1.68
C GLU A 60 -13.99 -0.77 1.95
N ARG A 61 -13.54 -1.61 2.88
CA ARG A 61 -12.09 -1.86 3.07
C ARG A 61 -11.42 -2.25 1.75
N ILE A 62 -12.17 -2.93 0.87
CA ILE A 62 -11.80 -3.18 -0.53
C ILE A 62 -11.45 -1.87 -1.24
N GLY A 63 -12.27 -0.83 -1.09
CA GLY A 63 -12.03 0.50 -1.63
C GLY A 63 -10.76 1.17 -1.11
N ILE A 64 -10.36 0.99 0.15
CA ILE A 64 -9.12 1.60 0.68
C ILE A 64 -7.88 0.92 0.11
N ASP A 65 -7.80 -0.40 0.18
CA ASP A 65 -6.67 -1.15 -0.36
C ASP A 65 -6.61 -1.01 -1.89
N TYR A 66 -7.76 -1.05 -2.57
CA TYR A 66 -7.86 -0.80 -4.01
C TYR A 66 -7.41 0.61 -4.37
N LYS A 67 -7.93 1.66 -3.70
CA LYS A 67 -7.52 3.06 -3.94
C LYS A 67 -6.02 3.21 -3.70
N ARG A 68 -5.48 2.60 -2.65
CA ARG A 68 -4.04 2.66 -2.35
C ARG A 68 -3.20 2.02 -3.46
N GLU A 69 -3.59 0.84 -3.92
CA GLU A 69 -2.85 0.14 -4.98
C GLU A 69 -3.12 0.72 -6.38
N THR A 70 -4.05 1.67 -6.53
CA THR A 70 -4.35 2.36 -7.80
C THR A 70 -4.05 3.86 -7.78
N SER A 71 -3.63 4.42 -6.64
CA SER A 71 -3.35 5.86 -6.48
C SER A 71 -2.02 6.31 -7.08
N TYR A 72 -1.45 5.54 -8.01
CA TYR A 72 -0.24 5.91 -8.72
C TYR A 72 -0.56 6.81 -9.93
N ASP A 73 0.36 7.70 -10.26
CA ASP A 73 0.28 8.50 -11.48
C ASP A 73 0.77 7.66 -12.66
N ILE A 74 -0.16 7.29 -13.54
CA ILE A 74 0.10 6.44 -14.71
C ILE A 74 1.15 7.06 -15.63
N GLU A 75 1.13 8.38 -15.83
CA GLU A 75 2.06 9.05 -16.74
C GLU A 75 3.44 9.15 -16.13
N LYS A 76 3.52 9.41 -14.82
CA LYS A 76 4.79 9.32 -14.08
C LYS A 76 5.40 7.92 -14.17
N GLU A 77 4.60 6.87 -13.97
CA GLU A 77 5.06 5.48 -14.07
C GLU A 77 5.49 5.13 -15.51
N ARG A 78 4.79 5.65 -16.52
CA ARG A 78 5.19 5.52 -17.94
C ARG A 78 6.55 6.19 -18.20
N HIS A 79 6.77 7.41 -17.70
CA HIS A 79 8.04 8.10 -17.84
C HIS A 79 9.18 7.32 -17.17
N VAL A 80 8.98 6.85 -15.93
CA VAL A 80 9.97 6.03 -15.20
C VAL A 80 10.26 4.73 -15.94
N SER A 81 9.23 4.03 -16.41
CA SER A 81 9.39 2.80 -17.21
C SER A 81 10.21 3.05 -18.46
N ASN A 82 9.85 4.04 -19.28
CA ASN A 82 10.55 4.35 -20.52
C ASN A 82 12.01 4.75 -20.28
N HIS A 83 12.26 5.58 -19.27
CA HIS A 83 13.62 5.98 -18.91
C HIS A 83 14.46 4.76 -18.46
N ASN A 84 13.95 4.00 -17.48
CA ASN A 84 14.71 2.89 -16.90
C ASN A 84 14.94 1.76 -17.89
N ARG A 85 13.97 1.46 -18.77
CA ARG A 85 14.11 0.43 -19.82
C ARG A 85 15.30 0.69 -20.75
N ASN A 86 15.67 1.95 -20.96
CA ASN A 86 16.84 2.32 -21.76
C ASN A 86 18.17 2.12 -21.03
N LEU A 87 18.14 1.97 -19.71
CA LEU A 87 19.32 1.74 -18.86
C LEU A 87 19.53 0.27 -18.51
N LEU A 88 18.59 -0.62 -18.86
CA LEU A 88 18.74 -2.05 -18.65
C LEU A 88 19.86 -2.60 -19.54
N ASN A 89 20.71 -3.43 -18.94
CA ASN A 89 21.61 -4.27 -19.74
C ASN A 89 20.82 -5.40 -20.44
N GLU A 90 21.50 -6.14 -21.31
CA GLU A 90 20.87 -7.17 -22.14
C GLU A 90 20.17 -8.26 -21.30
N GLU A 91 20.83 -8.80 -20.27
CA GLU A 91 20.26 -9.83 -19.40
C GLU A 91 19.04 -9.33 -18.62
N GLN A 92 19.15 -8.14 -18.03
CA GLN A 92 18.04 -7.50 -17.31
C GLN A 92 16.85 -7.24 -18.23
N ARG A 93 17.11 -6.86 -19.50
CA ARG A 93 16.07 -6.61 -20.50
C ARG A 93 15.33 -7.89 -20.86
N ILE A 94 16.03 -9.01 -21.00
CA ILE A 94 15.41 -10.33 -21.25
C ILE A 94 14.48 -10.70 -20.08
N VAL A 95 14.94 -10.57 -18.84
CA VAL A 95 14.13 -10.85 -17.64
C VAL A 95 12.92 -9.92 -17.57
N HIS A 96 13.15 -8.62 -17.77
CA HIS A 96 12.10 -7.61 -17.79
C HIS A 96 10.99 -7.95 -18.79
N ASP A 97 11.36 -8.18 -20.05
CA ASP A 97 10.40 -8.40 -21.12
C ASP A 97 9.63 -9.72 -20.94
N SER A 98 10.30 -10.78 -20.46
CA SER A 98 9.67 -12.05 -20.10
C SER A 98 8.63 -11.89 -18.99
N PHE A 99 8.99 -11.18 -17.90
CA PHE A 99 8.09 -10.98 -16.77
C PHE A 99 6.88 -10.12 -17.17
N VAL A 100 7.11 -9.00 -17.86
CA VAL A 100 6.04 -8.09 -18.30
C VAL A 100 5.10 -8.77 -19.28
N ALA A 101 5.63 -9.53 -20.25
CA ALA A 101 4.80 -10.30 -21.18
C ALA A 101 3.92 -11.32 -20.45
N SER A 102 4.48 -12.04 -19.47
CA SER A 102 3.72 -12.99 -18.65
C SER A 102 2.62 -12.29 -17.84
N ALA A 103 2.96 -11.20 -17.15
CA ALA A 103 2.02 -10.44 -16.33
C ALA A 103 0.87 -9.83 -17.13
N LEU A 104 1.14 -9.31 -18.34
CA LEU A 104 0.13 -8.66 -19.18
C LEU A 104 -0.71 -9.65 -20.00
N SER A 105 -0.21 -10.84 -20.28
CA SER A 105 -0.95 -11.88 -21.02
C SER A 105 -1.90 -12.71 -20.14
N ALA A 106 -2.10 -12.32 -18.88
CA ALA A 106 -2.93 -13.02 -17.89
C ALA A 106 -2.54 -14.50 -17.69
N ARG A 107 -1.29 -14.86 -18.01
CA ARG A 107 -0.75 -16.19 -17.72
C ARG A 107 -0.26 -16.22 -16.28
N SER A 108 -0.74 -17.19 -15.51
CA SER A 108 -0.21 -17.45 -14.17
C SER A 108 1.21 -18.01 -14.27
N GLY A 109 2.12 -17.50 -13.46
CA GLY A 109 3.49 -18.01 -13.39
C GLY A 109 4.19 -17.54 -12.12
N ILE A 110 5.20 -18.29 -11.71
CA ILE A 110 6.09 -17.94 -10.60
C ILE A 110 7.47 -17.74 -11.17
N PHE A 111 8.11 -16.63 -10.84
CA PHE A 111 9.45 -16.28 -11.29
C PHE A 111 10.36 -16.10 -10.08
N PHE A 112 11.59 -16.62 -10.19
CA PHE A 112 12.64 -16.40 -9.21
C PHE A 112 13.75 -15.60 -9.88
N LEU A 113 14.12 -14.47 -9.28
CA LEU A 113 15.25 -13.66 -9.70
C LEU A 113 16.38 -13.85 -8.70
N ASP A 114 17.38 -14.65 -9.07
CA ASP A 114 18.61 -14.77 -8.31
C ASP A 114 19.72 -13.99 -9.02
N ALA A 115 20.45 -13.17 -8.27
CA ALA A 115 21.62 -12.48 -8.78
C ALA A 115 22.56 -12.13 -7.62
N PRO A 116 23.87 -11.98 -7.88
CA PRO A 116 24.80 -11.45 -6.89
C PRO A 116 24.47 -10.03 -6.42
N GLY A 117 25.11 -9.61 -5.33
CA GLY A 117 25.10 -8.21 -4.90
C GLY A 117 25.65 -7.29 -6.00
N GLY A 118 25.05 -6.12 -6.18
CA GLY A 118 25.50 -5.14 -7.18
C GLY A 118 24.91 -5.31 -8.60
N CYS A 119 24.20 -6.40 -8.90
CA CYS A 119 23.63 -6.62 -10.25
C CYS A 119 22.36 -5.81 -10.57
N GLY A 120 22.02 -4.80 -9.77
CA GLY A 120 20.86 -3.94 -10.04
C GLY A 120 19.48 -4.61 -9.89
N LYS A 121 19.34 -5.68 -9.11
CA LYS A 121 18.05 -6.38 -8.89
C LYS A 121 16.91 -5.42 -8.50
N THR A 122 17.17 -4.51 -7.57
CA THR A 122 16.19 -3.50 -7.13
C THR A 122 15.78 -2.60 -8.29
N PHE A 123 16.74 -2.16 -9.11
CA PHE A 123 16.47 -1.34 -10.28
C PHE A 123 15.59 -2.08 -11.30
N LEU A 124 15.90 -3.36 -11.56
CA LEU A 124 15.09 -4.21 -12.43
C LEU A 124 13.66 -4.38 -11.90
N ILE A 125 13.50 -4.69 -10.60
CA ILE A 125 12.17 -4.85 -9.97
C ILE A 125 11.37 -3.53 -10.05
N GLN A 126 11.99 -2.38 -9.73
CA GLN A 126 11.33 -1.07 -9.86
C GLN A 126 10.89 -0.80 -11.30
N THR A 127 11.71 -1.17 -12.28
CA THR A 127 11.40 -0.97 -13.71
C THR A 127 10.22 -1.84 -14.15
N ILE A 128 10.15 -3.08 -13.66
CA ILE A 128 8.99 -3.97 -13.89
C ILE A 128 7.73 -3.38 -13.26
N LEU A 129 7.79 -2.94 -12.00
CA LEU A 129 6.67 -2.32 -11.30
C LEU A 129 6.12 -1.11 -12.08
N ALA A 130 7.00 -0.18 -12.46
CA ALA A 130 6.62 1.00 -13.22
C ALA A 130 5.99 0.65 -14.57
N THR A 131 6.57 -0.33 -15.27
CA THR A 131 6.04 -0.78 -16.57
C THR A 131 4.63 -1.34 -16.44
N ILE A 132 4.36 -2.18 -15.45
CA ILE A 132 3.03 -2.77 -15.27
C ILE A 132 2.01 -1.71 -14.80
N ARG A 133 2.39 -0.82 -13.88
CA ARG A 133 1.53 0.28 -13.41
C ARG A 133 1.19 1.28 -14.52
N SER A 134 2.13 1.55 -15.43
CA SER A 134 1.89 2.40 -16.62
C SER A 134 0.80 1.85 -17.56
N GLN A 135 0.49 0.56 -17.45
CA GLN A 135 -0.60 -0.12 -18.17
C GLN A 135 -1.90 -0.14 -17.37
N ASN A 136 -2.00 0.68 -16.32
CA ASN A 136 -3.13 0.75 -15.40
C ASN A 136 -3.47 -0.61 -14.76
N LYS A 137 -2.44 -1.37 -14.37
CA LYS A 137 -2.57 -2.67 -13.70
C LYS A 137 -2.12 -2.57 -12.24
N ILE A 138 -2.82 -3.29 -11.38
CA ILE A 138 -2.51 -3.38 -9.95
C ILE A 138 -1.32 -4.31 -9.75
N VAL A 139 -0.30 -3.84 -9.03
CA VAL A 139 0.85 -4.65 -8.61
C VAL A 139 1.18 -4.38 -7.15
N ILE A 140 1.15 -5.44 -6.36
CA ILE A 140 1.44 -5.41 -4.93
C ILE A 140 2.94 -5.66 -4.72
N ALA A 141 3.67 -4.64 -4.29
CA ALA A 141 5.10 -4.73 -4.04
C ALA A 141 5.36 -5.00 -2.55
N THR A 142 5.86 -6.19 -2.23
CA THR A 142 6.16 -6.57 -0.84
C THR A 142 7.60 -6.98 -0.61
N ALA A 143 8.10 -6.70 0.60
CA ALA A 143 9.39 -7.17 1.07
C ALA A 143 9.31 -7.75 2.49
N SER A 144 10.30 -8.55 2.90
CA SER A 144 10.35 -9.12 4.25
C SER A 144 10.71 -8.09 5.31
N SER A 145 11.59 -7.13 5.00
CA SER A 145 12.04 -6.06 5.90
C SER A 145 11.52 -4.69 5.51
N GLY A 146 11.41 -3.79 6.50
CA GLY A 146 10.98 -2.40 6.25
C GLY A 146 11.93 -1.65 5.34
N LEU A 147 13.25 -1.82 5.52
CA LEU A 147 14.25 -1.18 4.67
C LEU A 147 14.14 -1.65 3.22
N ALA A 148 13.97 -2.96 2.99
CA ALA A 148 13.75 -3.48 1.64
C ALA A 148 12.43 -2.97 1.04
N ALA A 149 11.37 -2.82 1.84
CA ALA A 149 10.10 -2.27 1.38
C ALA A 149 10.25 -0.82 0.90
N THR A 150 11.04 0.01 1.59
CA THR A 150 11.29 1.42 1.17
C THR A 150 12.00 1.55 -0.18
N LEU A 151 12.70 0.49 -0.62
CA LEU A 151 13.34 0.46 -1.93
C LEU A 151 12.35 0.14 -3.06
N LEU A 152 11.11 -0.23 -2.78
CA LEU A 152 10.10 -0.50 -3.78
C LEU A 152 9.09 0.66 -3.82
N SER A 153 8.67 1.08 -5.01
CA SER A 153 7.65 2.12 -5.15
C SER A 153 6.31 1.61 -4.62
N ALA A 154 5.73 2.34 -3.66
CA ALA A 154 4.58 1.90 -2.86
C ALA A 154 4.83 0.55 -2.14
N GLY A 155 6.09 0.22 -1.86
CA GLY A 155 6.49 -1.03 -1.22
C GLY A 155 6.06 -1.10 0.23
N ARG A 156 5.65 -2.30 0.66
CA ARG A 156 5.25 -2.59 2.04
C ARG A 156 5.88 -3.88 2.54
N THR A 157 5.88 -4.07 3.84
CA THR A 157 6.31 -5.36 4.38
C THR A 157 5.24 -6.42 4.11
N ILE A 158 5.65 -7.68 3.96
CA ILE A 158 4.73 -8.84 3.85
C ILE A 158 3.74 -8.83 5.03
N HIS A 159 4.23 -8.55 6.24
CA HIS A 159 3.40 -8.46 7.44
C HIS A 159 2.32 -7.36 7.35
N SER A 160 2.66 -6.17 6.89
CA SER A 160 1.68 -5.08 6.76
C SER A 160 0.72 -5.26 5.58
N THR A 161 1.15 -5.96 4.53
CA THR A 161 0.37 -6.19 3.31
C THR A 161 -0.63 -7.33 3.47
N PHE A 162 -0.16 -8.49 3.95
CA PHE A 162 -0.95 -9.71 4.04
C PHE A 162 -1.40 -10.02 5.47
N LYS A 163 -1.10 -9.14 6.43
CA LYS A 163 -1.48 -9.30 7.85
C LYS A 163 -0.99 -10.63 8.44
N VAL A 164 0.19 -11.08 8.00
CA VAL A 164 0.80 -12.32 8.51
C VAL A 164 1.11 -12.13 10.00
N PRO A 165 0.66 -13.05 10.87
CA PRO A 165 0.92 -12.93 12.30
C PRO A 165 2.42 -13.03 12.59
N LEU A 166 2.91 -12.12 13.43
CA LEU A 166 4.28 -12.16 13.92
C LEU A 166 4.39 -13.25 14.99
N ASN A 167 5.16 -14.30 14.71
CA ASN A 167 5.49 -15.28 15.73
C ASN A 167 6.62 -14.72 16.61
N LEU A 168 6.26 -14.06 17.70
CA LEU A 168 7.19 -13.44 18.66
C LEU A 168 7.76 -14.44 19.69
N ARG A 169 7.69 -15.74 19.40
CA ARG A 169 8.34 -16.76 20.23
C ARG A 169 9.84 -16.75 19.94
N CYS A 170 10.54 -15.89 20.67
CA CYS A 170 11.99 -15.91 20.82
C CYS A 170 12.40 -17.02 21.79
#